data_AF-A0A7Y8IDE0-F1
#
_entry.id   AF-A0A7Y8IDE0-F1
#
_cell.length_a   1.000
_cell.length_b   1.000
_cell.length_c   1.000
_cell.angle_alpha   90.00
_cell.angle_beta   90.00
_cell.angle_gamma   90.00
#
_symmetry.space_group_name_H-M   'P 1'
#
loop_
_entity.id
_entity.type
_entity.pdbx_description
1 polymer ?
#
loop_
_entity_poly.entity_id
_entity_poly.type
_entity_poly.pdbx_seq_one_letter_code
_entity_poly.pdbx_strand_id
1 'polypeptide(L)' 'YQQIVIKGALEGVKVKELMSRSVISVHPSLRIHQLVEDYYLAHKHITYPVIDGESIIGIITLR' A
#
# COMPACT_ATOMS: atom_id res chain seq x y z
N TYR A 1 -21.78 -17.18 8.45
CA TYR A 1 -22.69 -16.05 8.75
C TYR A 1 -21.98 -14.70 8.73
N GLN A 2 -20.88 -14.50 9.46
CA GLN A 2 -20.16 -13.21 9.53
C GLN A 2 -19.68 -12.65 8.17
N GLN A 3 -19.25 -13.49 7.23
CA GLN A 3 -18.78 -13.05 5.91
C GLN A 3 -19.88 -12.38 5.06
N ILE A 4 -21.14 -12.78 5.24
CA ILE A 4 -22.29 -12.20 4.52
C ILE A 4 -22.61 -10.79 5.06
N VAL A 5 -22.50 -10.60 6.38
CA VAL A 5 -22.73 -9.31 7.04
C VAL A 5 -21.69 -8.27 6.60
N ILE A 6 -20.41 -8.65 6.51
CA ILE A 6 -19.34 -7.74 6.05
C ILE A 6 -19.54 -7.35 4.58
N LYS A 7 -19.95 -8.30 3.72
CA LYS A 7 -20.24 -7.99 2.30
C LYS A 7 -21.35 -6.95 2.16
N GLY A 8 -22.47 -7.12 2.88
CA GLY A 8 -23.57 -6.16 2.83
C GLY A 8 -23.19 -4.78 3.40
N ALA A 9 -22.36 -4.74 4.45
CA ALA A 9 -21.92 -3.48 5.05
C ALA A 9 -20.97 -2.66 4.14
N LEU A 10 -20.24 -3.32 3.24
CA LEU A 10 -19.34 -2.67 2.28
C LEU A 10 -20.02 -2.35 0.94
N GLU A 11 -21.26 -2.81 0.73
CA GLU A 11 -22.01 -2.54 -0.48
C GLU A 11 -22.33 -1.04 -0.59
N GLY A 12 -21.95 -0.43 -1.72
CA GLY A 12 -22.12 1.00 -1.96
C GLY A 12 -21.03 1.92 -1.37
N VAL A 13 -20.13 1.41 -0.51
CA VAL A 13 -18.99 2.18 0.02
C VAL A 13 -17.92 2.33 -1.08
N LYS A 14 -17.46 3.56 -1.33
CA LYS A 14 -16.46 3.83 -2.36
C LYS A 14 -15.06 3.53 -1.84
N VAL A 15 -14.18 2.99 -2.70
CA VAL A 15 -12.76 2.72 -2.35
C VAL A 15 -12.10 3.95 -1.72
N LYS A 16 -12.36 5.15 -2.27
CA LYS A 16 -11.79 6.42 -1.77
C LYS A 16 -12.19 6.78 -0.33
N GLU A 17 -13.25 6.17 0.20
CA GLU A 17 -13.73 6.39 1.56
C GLU A 17 -12.98 5.52 2.57
N LEU A 18 -12.36 4.43 2.11
CA LEU A 18 -11.61 3.48 2.93
C LEU A 18 -10.09 3.55 2.71
N MET A 19 -9.65 3.95 1.52
CA MET A 19 -8.23 3.94 1.16
C MET A 19 -7.42 4.95 1.99
N SER A 20 -6.19 4.58 2.35
CA SER A 20 -5.21 5.53 2.87
C SER A 20 -4.94 6.61 1.83
N ARG A 21 -5.04 7.88 2.24
CA ARG A 21 -4.86 9.03 1.34
C ARG A 21 -3.40 9.38 1.12
N SER A 22 -2.58 9.29 2.16
CA SER A 22 -1.16 9.59 2.11
C SER A 22 -0.36 8.30 1.84
N VAL A 23 -0.37 7.88 0.58
CA VAL A 23 0.37 6.68 0.15
C VAL A 23 1.84 7.04 -0.05
N ILE A 24 2.71 6.36 0.68
CA ILE A 24 4.17 6.47 0.50
C ILE A 24 4.55 5.50 -0.62
N SER A 25 5.26 6.00 -1.63
CA SER A 25 5.78 5.22 -2.76
C SER A 25 7.30 5.22 -2.76
N VAL A 26 7.90 4.29 -3.51
CA VAL A 26 9.36 4.19 -3.64
C VAL A 26 9.77 4.21 -5.11
N HIS A 27 10.94 4.78 -5.39
CA HIS A 27 11.50 4.81 -6.73
C HIS A 27 12.14 3.44 -7.08
N PRO A 28 12.06 2.95 -8.34
CA PRO A 28 12.65 1.66 -8.72
C PRO A 28 14.16 1.53 -8.45
N SER A 29 14.89 2.64 -8.47
CA SER A 29 16.34 2.65 -8.20
C SER A 29 16.69 2.72 -6.70
N LEU A 30 15.71 2.77 -5.79
CA LEU A 30 15.95 2.74 -4.35
C LEU A 30 16.65 1.43 -3.96
N ARG A 31 17.73 1.51 -3.18
CA ARG A 31 18.44 0.32 -2.73
C ARG A 31 17.63 -0.43 -1.68
N ILE A 32 17.68 -1.76 -1.74
CA ILE A 32 16.89 -2.62 -0.85
C ILE A 32 17.21 -2.41 0.64
N HIS A 33 18.48 -2.19 1.02
CA HIS A 33 18.80 -1.92 2.43
C HIS A 33 18.15 -0.63 2.94
N GLN A 34 18.11 0.43 2.10
CA GLN A 34 17.43 1.69 2.43
C GLN A 34 15.92 1.49 2.51
N LEU A 35 15.33 0.66 1.64
CA LEU A 35 13.92 0.29 1.75
C LEU A 35 13.61 -0.37 3.12
N VAL A 36 14.50 -1.22 3.63
CA VAL A 36 14.32 -1.83 4.95
C VAL A 36 14.43 -0.78 6.05
N GLU A 37 15.52 -0.02 6.07
CA GLU A 37 15.84 0.93 7.15
C GLU A 37 14.87 2.12 7.17
N ASP A 38 14.68 2.78 6.03
CA ASP A 38 13.95 4.05 5.94
C ASP A 38 12.43 3.87 5.78
N TYR A 39 11.96 2.69 5.39
CA TYR A 39 10.54 2.43 5.14
C TYR A 39 9.97 1.36 6.06
N TYR A 40 10.45 0.12 6.01
CA TYR A 40 9.86 -0.97 6.80
C TYR A 40 10.10 -0.84 8.31
N LEU A 41 11.27 -0.36 8.74
CA LEU A 41 11.54 -0.13 10.16
C LEU A 41 10.97 1.20 10.67
N ALA A 42 10.92 2.21 9.80
CA ALA A 42 10.43 3.55 10.17
C ALA A 42 8.90 3.69 10.12
N HIS A 43 8.21 2.88 9.31
CA HIS A 43 6.76 2.99 9.11
C HIS A 43 6.07 1.64 9.33
N LYS A 44 4.81 1.66 9.77
CA LYS A 44 4.00 0.46 10.01
C LYS A 44 3.39 -0.15 8.73
N HIS A 45 3.81 0.28 7.55
CA HIS A 45 3.29 -0.26 6.28
C HIS A 45 4.09 -1.50 5.86
N ILE A 46 3.37 -2.54 5.45
CA ILE A 46 3.95 -3.80 4.97
C ILE A 46 4.10 -3.84 3.44
N THR A 47 3.68 -2.78 2.74
CA THR A 47 3.62 -2.75 1.29
C THR A 47 3.82 -1.33 0.78
N TYR A 48 4.60 -1.19 -0.30
CA TYR A 48 4.88 0.08 -0.96
C TYR A 48 4.73 -0.06 -2.48
N PRO A 49 3.96 0.81 -3.15
CA PRO A 49 3.96 0.89 -4.61
C PRO A 49 5.30 1.43 -5.11
N VAL A 50 5.75 0.90 -6.24
CA VAL A 50 6.94 1.37 -6.96
C VAL A 50 6.49 2.31 -8.07
N ILE A 51 6.97 3.55 -8.04
CA ILE A 51 6.60 4.61 -8.99
C ILE A 51 7.85 5.09 -9.74
N ASP A 52 7.75 5.19 -11.06
CA ASP A 52 8.72 5.83 -11.93
C ASP A 52 8.06 7.01 -12.65
N GLY A 53 8.50 8.24 -12.32
CA GLY A 53 7.81 9.47 -12.72
C GLY A 53 6.36 9.49 -12.25
N GLU A 54 5.41 9.48 -13.19
CA GLU A 54 3.97 9.46 -12.92
C GLU A 54 3.35 8.05 -13.03
N SER A 55 4.16 7.03 -13.34
CA SER A 55 3.69 5.67 -13.60
C SER A 55 3.92 4.74 -12.41
N ILE A 56 2.87 4.02 -12.00
CA ILE A 56 3.00 2.89 -11.07
C ILE A 56 3.47 1.68 -11.87
N ILE A 57 4.67 1.19 -11.56
CA ILE A 57 5.32 0.09 -12.30
C ILE A 57 5.32 -1.22 -11.51
N GLY A 58 4.95 -1.20 -10.23
CA GLY A 58 4.91 -2.41 -9.41
C GLY A 58 4.58 -2.16 -7.95
N ILE A 59 4.78 -3.21 -7.16
CA ILE A 59 4.52 -3.21 -5.72
C ILE A 59 5.55 -4.10 -5.01
N ILE A 60 6.06 -3.66 -3.86
CA ILE A 60 6.97 -4.42 -3.01
C ILE A 60 6.26 -4.73 -1.69
N THR A 61 6.29 -5.99 -1.27
CA THR A 61 5.66 -6.48 -0.03
C THR A 61 6.69 -7.28 0.78
N LEU A 62 6.55 -7.28 2.10
CA LEU A 62 7.16 -8.33 2.93
C LEU A 62 6.26 -9.57 2.87
N ARG A 63 6.84 -10.75 2.64
CA ARG A 63 6.17 -12.06 2.73
C ARG A 63 6.88 -12.91 3.75
#